data_AF-A0A2P6SLG1-F1
#
_entry.id   AF-A0A2P6SLG1-F1
#
_cell.length_a   1.000
_cell.length_b   1.000
_cell.length_c   1.000
_cell.angle_alpha   90.00
_cell.angle_beta   90.00
_cell.angle_gamma   90.00
#
_symmetry.space_group_name_H-M   'P 1'
#
loop_
_entity.id
_entity.type
_entity.pdbx_description
1 polymer ?
#
loop_
_entity_poly.entity_id
_entity_poly.type
_entity_poly.pdbx_seq_one_letter_code
_entity_poly.pdbx_strand_id
1 'polypeptide(L)'
;MENSKLVQVSEQEVRIDFTLNQKCRANVRLTSLSSTCPVAFKVQTSSPHKFLVKPPTGLIPPLSFATFQVVLKPQSHLPASFPRSPADRFLIKTAEFFPSSAGNSDSLDSWFRGAHTRDLKLKVAFVGPVLLRHAVHCGDCEAVRNIIRRQRTILAELTPGEAESLLRVATELAEPERMINLLLEAGLRIEAGLRLDQVDEELVRNGMDELRVAEASDRFASVLGLRDSGPSTAEDPRITKGHGHRPRVATDSDKLELGEQMLMAARIGDLKDVELLFLEGADISYCDQYGLTALHAAAIKGHKEVVLMLVEFGLDLESRDSEGHAPLHLAVVGGNLETVEMLIQNGANVNAKSKSGATPLYMATAMGYDDITEFLISRGG
;
A
#
# COMPACT_ATOMS: atom_id res chain seq x y z
N MET A 1 21.30 1.07 40.58
CA MET A 1 19.89 0.74 40.86
C MET A 1 19.22 0.56 39.52
N GLU A 2 18.88 -0.68 39.19
CA GLU A 2 18.55 -1.14 37.85
C GLU A 2 17.30 -0.44 37.29
N ASN A 3 17.38 0.00 36.03
CA ASN A 3 16.24 0.45 35.22
C ASN A 3 15.31 -0.73 34.91
N SER A 4 14.65 -1.29 35.94
CA SER A 4 13.66 -2.34 35.77
C SER A 4 12.48 -1.79 34.97
N LYS A 5 12.30 -2.31 33.74
CA LYS A 5 11.13 -1.98 32.90
C LYS A 5 9.86 -2.42 33.64
N LEU A 6 8.88 -1.54 33.76
CA LEU A 6 7.57 -1.88 34.36
C LEU A 6 6.63 -2.58 33.37
N VAL A 7 6.83 -2.32 32.09
CA VAL A 7 5.96 -2.79 31.01
C VAL A 7 6.82 -3.30 29.86
N GLN A 8 6.44 -4.45 29.32
CA GLN A 8 6.96 -5.00 28.09
C GLN A 8 5.97 -4.74 26.95
N VAL A 9 6.47 -4.34 25.79
CA VAL A 9 5.65 -4.18 24.57
C VAL A 9 5.83 -5.41 23.70
N SER A 10 4.73 -5.83 23.09
CA SER A 10 4.70 -6.88 22.08
C SER A 10 5.73 -6.65 20.96
N GLU A 11 5.80 -5.43 20.44
CA GLU A 11 6.72 -5.04 19.36
C GLU A 11 7.41 -3.71 19.68
N GLN A 12 8.69 -3.59 19.33
CA GLN A 12 9.46 -2.35 19.52
C GLN A 12 9.19 -1.30 18.42
N GLU A 13 8.59 -1.72 17.31
CA GLU A 13 8.16 -0.87 16.21
C GLU A 13 6.65 -1.03 16.02
N VAL A 14 5.92 0.08 15.88
CA VAL A 14 4.50 0.08 15.52
C VAL A 14 4.44 -0.04 14.01
N ARG A 15 4.05 -1.21 13.52
CA ARG A 15 3.83 -1.49 12.10
C ARG A 15 2.45 -0.98 11.70
N ILE A 16 2.40 -0.11 10.69
CA ILE A 16 1.18 0.44 10.14
C ILE A 16 1.11 0.02 8.68
N ASP A 17 0.09 -0.77 8.35
CA ASP A 17 -0.26 -1.08 6.97
C ASP A 17 -0.83 0.18 6.32
N PHE A 18 -0.04 0.78 5.43
CA PHE A 18 -0.27 2.09 4.86
C PHE A 18 -1.04 1.98 3.55
N THR A 19 -2.16 2.69 3.51
CA THR A 19 -3.04 2.83 2.35
C THR A 19 -3.34 4.30 2.13
N LEU A 20 -3.22 4.76 0.89
CA LEU A 20 -3.52 6.15 0.51
C LEU A 20 -4.99 6.47 0.78
N ASN A 21 -5.26 7.69 1.24
CA ASN A 21 -6.61 8.23 1.49
C ASN A 21 -7.52 7.43 2.44
N GLN A 22 -6.96 6.45 3.17
CA GLN A 22 -7.71 5.61 4.10
C GLN A 22 -7.18 5.69 5.54
N LYS A 23 -8.04 5.34 6.50
CA LYS A 23 -7.68 5.29 7.93
C LYS A 23 -6.94 3.99 8.23
N CYS A 24 -5.64 4.06 8.49
CA CYS A 24 -4.85 2.90 8.86
C CYS A 24 -4.88 2.70 10.39
N ARG A 25 -4.96 1.45 10.86
CA ARG A 25 -5.05 1.12 12.30
C ARG A 25 -4.00 0.10 12.68
N ALA A 26 -3.35 0.31 13.81
CA ALA A 26 -2.40 -0.62 14.41
C ALA A 26 -2.71 -0.81 15.89
N ASN A 27 -2.69 -2.05 16.37
CA ASN A 27 -2.91 -2.37 17.78
C ASN A 27 -1.57 -2.64 18.46
N VAL A 28 -1.34 -2.02 19.60
CA VAL A 28 -0.12 -2.22 20.39
C VAL A 28 -0.50 -2.80 21.74
N ARG A 29 0.10 -3.95 22.07
CA ARG A 29 -0.10 -4.63 23.36
C ARG A 29 1.02 -4.30 24.33
N LEU A 30 0.62 -3.80 25.50
CA LEU A 30 1.45 -3.53 26.67
C LEU A 30 1.19 -4.60 27.73
N THR A 31 2.24 -5.24 28.22
CA THR A 31 2.17 -6.30 29.23
C THR A 31 2.85 -5.81 30.50
N SER A 32 2.14 -5.85 31.63
CA SER A 32 2.70 -5.47 32.92
C SER A 32 3.70 -6.53 33.38
N LEU A 33 4.88 -6.08 33.82
CA LEU A 33 5.89 -6.92 34.46
C LEU A 33 5.77 -6.88 35.99
N SER A 34 4.88 -6.04 36.54
CA SER A 34 4.64 -5.96 37.97
C SER A 34 3.71 -7.07 38.43
N SER A 35 4.10 -7.78 39.49
CA SER A 35 3.30 -8.83 40.13
C SER A 35 2.38 -8.32 41.23
N THR A 36 2.63 -7.12 41.74
CA THR A 36 1.98 -6.61 42.96
C THR A 36 1.14 -5.36 42.73
N CYS A 37 1.47 -4.53 41.74
CA CYS A 37 0.84 -3.22 41.57
C CYS A 37 0.36 -3.00 40.12
N PRO A 38 -0.82 -2.37 39.92
CA PRO A 38 -1.24 -1.97 38.59
C PRO A 38 -0.31 -0.87 38.05
N VAL A 39 -0.10 -0.87 36.75
CA VAL A 39 0.76 0.10 36.07
C VAL A 39 -0.10 1.05 35.26
N ALA A 40 -0.07 2.34 35.59
CA ALA A 40 -0.67 3.37 34.74
C ALA A 40 0.21 3.60 33.52
N PHE A 41 -0.42 3.81 32.37
CA PHE A 41 0.26 4.23 31.15
C PHE A 41 -0.40 5.46 30.52
N LYS A 42 0.42 6.28 29.87
CA LYS A 42 0.00 7.42 29.06
C LYS A 42 0.79 7.44 27.76
N VAL A 43 0.10 7.51 26.63
CA VAL A 43 0.67 7.54 25.30
C VAL A 43 0.67 8.96 24.75
N GLN A 44 1.83 9.39 24.26
CA GLN A 44 2.02 10.65 23.56
C GLN A 44 2.63 10.36 22.18
N THR A 45 2.36 11.21 21.20
CA THR A 45 2.90 11.09 19.84
C THR A 45 3.66 12.36 19.48
N SER A 46 4.74 12.24 18.71
CA SER A 46 5.42 13.38 18.10
C SER A 46 4.60 14.06 17.01
N SER A 47 3.60 13.36 16.45
CA SER A 47 2.81 13.79 15.30
C SER A 47 1.30 13.72 15.59
N PRO A 48 0.78 14.54 16.55
CA PRO A 48 -0.63 14.50 16.96
C PRO A 48 -1.61 14.89 15.84
N HIS A 49 -1.13 15.62 14.83
CA HIS A 49 -1.94 15.95 13.66
C HIS A 49 -2.18 14.74 12.75
N LYS A 50 -1.24 13.78 12.71
CA LYS A 50 -1.29 12.57 11.87
C LYS A 50 -1.90 11.37 12.58
N PHE A 51 -1.58 11.18 13.87
CA PHE A 51 -1.98 10.01 14.63
C PHE A 51 -2.98 10.33 15.74
N LEU A 52 -3.96 9.45 15.88
CA LEU A 52 -4.91 9.43 16.98
C LEU A 52 -4.70 8.15 17.79
N VAL A 53 -4.64 8.25 19.11
CA VAL A 53 -4.46 7.10 20.01
C VAL A 53 -5.68 6.90 20.88
N LYS A 54 -6.20 5.66 20.96
CA LYS A 54 -7.38 5.31 21.76
C LYS A 54 -7.20 3.98 22.52
N PRO A 55 -7.36 3.95 23.86
CA PRO A 55 -7.36 5.09 24.78
C PRO A 55 -5.93 5.67 24.94
N PRO A 56 -5.78 7.00 25.12
CA PRO A 56 -4.46 7.63 25.33
C PRO A 56 -3.89 7.38 26.73
N THR A 57 -4.73 7.06 27.71
CA THR A 57 -4.36 6.74 29.08
C THR A 57 -5.12 5.52 29.56
N GLY A 58 -4.52 4.74 30.46
CA GLY A 58 -5.16 3.56 31.03
C GLY A 58 -4.37 2.93 32.15
N LEU A 59 -4.94 1.88 32.73
CA LEU A 59 -4.32 1.06 33.76
C LEU A 59 -4.14 -0.36 33.25
N ILE A 60 -2.97 -0.94 33.52
CA ILE A 60 -2.66 -2.35 33.27
C ILE A 60 -2.68 -3.06 34.62
N PRO A 61 -3.56 -4.06 34.83
CA PRO A 61 -3.54 -4.85 36.05
C PRO A 61 -2.21 -5.62 36.21
N PRO A 62 -1.84 -6.03 37.44
CA PRO A 62 -0.65 -6.86 37.69
C PRO A 62 -0.68 -8.14 36.84
N LEU A 63 0.47 -8.51 36.27
CA LEU A 63 0.64 -9.69 35.39
C LEU A 63 -0.37 -9.78 34.22
N SER A 64 -0.99 -8.65 33.85
CA SER A 64 -1.98 -8.57 32.79
C SER A 64 -1.48 -7.71 31.62
N PHE A 65 -2.31 -7.54 30.61
CA PHE A 65 -2.02 -6.74 29.44
C PHE A 65 -3.13 -5.73 29.17
N ALA A 66 -2.75 -4.62 28.55
CA ALA A 66 -3.66 -3.65 27.96
C ALA A 66 -3.28 -3.43 26.51
N THR A 67 -4.28 -3.16 25.66
CA THR A 67 -4.07 -2.82 24.26
C THR A 67 -4.55 -1.40 24.02
N PHE A 68 -3.77 -0.65 23.25
CA PHE A 68 -4.22 0.63 22.71
C PHE A 68 -4.13 0.60 21.19
N GLN A 69 -5.02 1.35 20.54
CA GLN A 69 -5.06 1.47 19.10
C GLN A 69 -4.43 2.78 18.67
N VAL A 70 -3.50 2.68 17.73
CA VAL A 70 -2.95 3.79 16.96
C VAL A 70 -3.72 3.87 15.64
N VAL A 71 -4.27 5.04 15.34
CA VAL A 71 -4.99 5.33 14.11
C VAL A 71 -4.25 6.42 13.35
N LEU A 72 -3.73 6.09 12.17
CA LEU A 72 -3.23 7.07 11.22
C LEU A 72 -4.43 7.66 10.47
N LYS A 73 -4.56 8.99 10.46
CA LYS A 73 -5.57 9.68 9.65
C LYS A 73 -5.28 9.48 8.16
N PRO A 74 -6.29 9.55 7.27
CA PRO A 74 -6.06 9.49 5.82
C PRO A 74 -4.94 10.43 5.40
N GLN A 75 -3.97 9.89 4.66
CA GLN A 75 -2.87 10.66 4.09
C GLN A 75 -3.04 10.69 2.58
N SER A 76 -2.90 11.87 1.98
CA SER A 76 -2.96 12.07 0.54
C SER A 76 -1.63 11.78 -0.17
N HIS A 77 -0.54 11.67 0.57
CA HIS A 77 0.79 11.43 0.00
C HIS A 77 1.48 10.27 0.69
N LEU A 78 2.39 9.63 -0.03
CA LEU A 78 3.27 8.60 0.52
C LEU A 78 4.15 9.21 1.61
N PRO A 79 4.52 8.44 2.66
CA PRO A 79 5.44 8.91 3.66
C PRO A 79 6.77 9.27 3.02
N ALA A 80 7.24 10.51 3.20
CA ALA A 80 8.51 11.00 2.63
C ALA A 80 9.75 10.17 3.05
N SER A 81 9.60 9.30 4.05
CA SER A 81 10.59 8.31 4.43
C SER A 81 9.85 7.03 4.83
N PHE A 82 10.01 6.00 4.01
CA PHE A 82 9.54 4.65 4.25
C PHE A 82 10.71 3.68 4.04
N PRO A 83 10.71 2.49 4.67
CA PRO A 83 9.69 2.00 5.59
C PRO A 83 9.82 2.51 7.03
N ARG A 84 10.85 3.31 7.36
CA ARG A 84 10.98 3.93 8.68
C ARG A 84 10.68 5.41 8.61
N SER A 85 9.74 5.86 9.45
CA SER A 85 9.57 7.29 9.72
C SER A 85 10.53 7.71 10.83
N PRO A 86 11.57 8.52 10.55
CA PRO A 86 12.48 8.99 11.57
C PRO A 86 11.81 10.02 12.50
N ALA A 87 10.74 10.66 12.02
CA ALA A 87 10.00 11.73 12.68
C ALA A 87 8.85 11.21 13.57
N ASP A 88 8.20 10.10 13.18
CA ASP A 88 7.02 9.60 13.89
C ASP A 88 7.42 8.62 14.99
N ARG A 89 7.14 9.00 16.24
CA ARG A 89 7.47 8.23 17.44
C ARG A 89 6.34 8.31 18.45
N PHE A 90 6.13 7.23 19.17
CA PHE A 90 5.25 7.20 20.34
C PHE A 90 6.08 7.13 21.61
N LEU A 91 5.73 7.98 22.58
CA LEU A 91 6.28 7.96 23.92
C LEU A 91 5.22 7.44 24.88
N ILE A 92 5.51 6.32 25.52
CA ILE A 92 4.64 5.72 26.54
C ILE A 92 5.28 5.98 27.88
N LYS A 93 4.60 6.78 28.70
CA LYS A 93 4.97 7.02 30.10
C LYS A 93 4.29 5.99 30.96
N THR A 94 5.04 5.29 31.80
CA THR A 94 4.53 4.26 32.69
C THR A 94 4.89 4.56 34.14
N ALA A 95 3.98 4.31 35.07
CA ALA A 95 4.25 4.47 36.50
C ALA A 95 3.41 3.47 37.30
N GLU A 96 3.95 3.01 38.42
CA GLU A 96 3.19 2.17 39.34
C GLU A 96 2.08 3.00 40.00
N PHE A 97 0.87 2.49 39.95
CA PHE A 97 -0.30 3.18 40.46
C PHE A 97 -0.65 2.67 41.86
N PHE A 98 -0.55 3.55 42.86
CA PHE A 98 -0.92 3.26 44.24
C PHE A 98 -2.27 3.93 44.57
N PRO A 99 -3.34 3.17 44.87
CA PRO A 99 -4.67 3.72 45.13
C PRO A 99 -4.72 4.77 46.24
N SER A 100 -3.84 4.64 47.25
CA SER A 100 -3.71 5.56 48.39
C SER A 100 -3.03 6.90 48.05
N SER A 101 -2.39 7.02 46.88
CA SER A 101 -1.71 8.25 46.40
C SER A 101 -2.61 9.15 45.54
N ALA A 102 -3.78 8.65 45.13
CA ALA A 102 -4.75 9.40 44.33
C ALA A 102 -5.62 10.28 45.23
N GLY A 103 -5.02 11.21 45.98
CA GLY A 103 -5.77 12.21 46.74
C GLY A 103 -6.61 13.07 45.79
N ASN A 104 -7.94 12.99 45.88
CA ASN A 104 -8.94 13.87 45.27
C ASN A 104 -8.78 14.23 43.77
N SER A 105 -8.09 13.42 42.96
CA SER A 105 -7.90 13.72 41.55
C SER A 105 -8.75 12.76 40.69
N ASP A 106 -9.88 13.24 40.17
CA ASP A 106 -10.85 12.46 39.38
C ASP A 106 -10.31 11.96 38.01
N SER A 107 -9.05 12.24 37.64
CA SER A 107 -8.48 11.83 36.36
C SER A 107 -7.04 11.31 36.49
N LEU A 108 -6.74 10.19 35.84
CA LEU A 108 -5.38 9.63 35.70
C LEU A 108 -4.38 10.65 35.15
N ASP A 109 -4.84 11.62 34.35
CA ASP A 109 -3.98 12.65 33.76
C ASP A 109 -3.39 13.64 34.76
N SER A 110 -4.10 13.98 35.85
CA SER A 110 -3.58 14.85 36.90
C SER A 110 -2.63 14.08 37.82
N TRP A 111 -2.92 12.81 38.10
CA TRP A 111 -2.01 11.93 38.84
C TRP A 111 -0.64 11.80 38.16
N PHE A 112 -0.61 11.65 36.82
CA PHE A 112 0.63 11.60 36.05
C PHE A 112 1.54 12.82 36.18
N ARG A 113 1.03 13.99 36.62
CA ARG A 113 1.83 15.21 36.80
C ARG A 113 2.75 15.15 38.03
N GLY A 114 2.41 14.33 39.02
CA GLY A 114 3.19 14.16 40.25
C GLY A 114 3.93 12.82 40.36
N ALA A 115 3.75 11.91 39.41
CA ALA A 115 4.29 10.56 39.45
C ALA A 115 5.70 10.45 38.86
N HIS A 116 6.54 9.59 39.43
CA HIS A 116 7.82 9.20 38.84
C HIS A 116 7.56 8.25 37.67
N THR A 117 7.75 8.75 36.45
CA THR A 117 7.43 8.02 35.22
C THR A 117 8.67 7.37 34.62
N ARG A 118 8.47 6.20 34.00
CA ARG A 118 9.43 5.49 33.17
C ARG A 118 8.96 5.57 31.72
N ASP A 119 9.85 6.06 30.87
CA ASP A 119 9.56 6.36 29.48
C ASP A 119 9.96 5.20 28.56
N LEU A 120 9.04 4.82 27.67
CA LEU A 120 9.28 3.86 26.62
C LEU A 120 9.04 4.53 25.25
N LYS A 121 10.00 4.41 24.34
CA LYS A 121 9.91 4.98 23.00
C LYS A 121 9.63 3.87 21.98
N LEU A 122 8.56 4.02 21.21
CA LEU A 122 8.23 3.17 20.07
C LEU A 122 8.46 3.94 18.77
N LYS A 123 9.10 3.28 17.80
CA LYS A 123 9.28 3.81 16.44
C LYS A 123 8.09 3.42 15.58
N VAL A 124 7.79 4.21 14.56
CA VAL A 124 6.75 3.89 13.57
C VAL A 124 7.40 3.37 12.29
N ALA A 125 6.91 2.23 11.82
CA ALA A 125 7.28 1.67 10.53
C ALA A 125 6.03 1.59 9.64
N PHE A 126 6.14 2.13 8.44
CA PHE A 126 5.11 2.00 7.42
C PHE A 126 5.44 0.80 6.55
N VAL A 127 4.47 -0.09 6.40
CA VAL A 127 4.51 -1.30 5.58
C VAL A 127 3.21 -1.35 4.77
N GLY A 128 3.07 -2.27 3.83
CA GLY A 128 1.82 -2.44 3.08
C GLY A 128 2.02 -2.53 1.57
N PRO A 129 1.04 -3.11 0.84
CA PRO A 129 1.17 -3.40 -0.59
C PRO A 129 1.40 -2.15 -1.45
N VAL A 130 0.80 -1.02 -1.09
CA VAL A 130 0.95 0.25 -1.82
C VAL A 130 2.39 0.75 -1.75
N LEU A 131 3.02 0.68 -0.56
CA LEU A 131 4.42 1.07 -0.39
C LEU A 131 5.38 0.12 -1.08
N LEU A 132 5.04 -1.18 -1.10
CA LEU A 132 5.82 -2.18 -1.80
C LEU A 132 5.82 -1.91 -3.32
N ARG A 133 4.65 -1.68 -3.92
CA ARG A 133 4.52 -1.34 -5.35
C ARG A 133 5.33 -0.09 -5.69
N HIS A 134 5.18 0.97 -4.90
CA HIS A 134 5.95 2.19 -5.10
C HIS A 134 7.47 1.96 -5.03
N ALA A 135 7.93 1.19 -4.05
CA ALA A 135 9.35 0.86 -3.90
C ALA A 135 9.90 0.06 -5.10
N VAL A 136 9.10 -0.87 -5.62
CA VAL A 136 9.43 -1.62 -6.84
C VAL A 136 9.49 -0.67 -8.04
N HIS A 137 8.49 0.19 -8.22
CA HIS A 137 8.45 1.17 -9.31
C HIS A 137 9.67 2.11 -9.30
N CYS A 138 10.12 2.54 -8.11
CA CYS A 138 11.33 3.35 -7.98
C CYS A 138 12.64 2.56 -8.15
N GLY A 139 12.59 1.23 -8.24
CA GLY A 139 13.77 0.37 -8.27
C GLY A 139 14.54 0.30 -6.94
N ASP A 140 13.94 0.72 -5.82
CA ASP A 140 14.60 0.75 -4.51
C ASP A 140 14.58 -0.63 -3.85
N CYS A 141 15.57 -1.45 -4.21
CA CYS A 141 15.76 -2.78 -3.65
C CYS A 141 15.91 -2.78 -2.11
N GLU A 142 16.48 -1.72 -1.51
CA GLU A 142 16.65 -1.65 -0.06
C GLU A 142 15.33 -1.41 0.65
N ALA A 143 14.50 -0.50 0.13
CA ALA A 143 13.17 -0.24 0.66
C ALA A 143 12.29 -1.49 0.57
N VAL A 144 12.28 -2.17 -0.58
CA VAL A 144 11.56 -3.45 -0.78
C VAL A 144 12.02 -4.49 0.24
N ARG A 145 13.34 -4.71 0.38
CA ARG A 145 13.92 -5.63 1.38
C ARG A 145 13.47 -5.28 2.80
N ASN A 146 13.43 -4.00 3.12
CA ASN A 146 13.09 -3.50 4.44
C ASN A 146 11.58 -3.61 4.76
N ILE A 147 10.71 -3.52 3.76
CA ILE A 147 9.25 -3.77 3.90
C ILE A 147 9.03 -5.27 4.14
N ILE A 148 9.60 -6.12 3.27
CA ILE A 148 9.47 -7.59 3.35
C ILE A 148 10.01 -8.13 4.69
N ARG A 149 11.16 -7.60 5.17
CA ARG A 149 11.71 -7.98 6.48
C ARG A 149 10.75 -7.69 7.64
N ARG A 150 9.91 -6.66 7.54
CA ARG A 150 8.95 -6.23 8.58
C ARG A 150 7.57 -6.90 8.44
N GLN A 151 7.19 -7.26 7.22
CA GLN A 151 5.92 -7.92 6.93
C GLN A 151 6.17 -9.02 5.90
N ARG A 152 6.64 -10.19 6.37
CA ARG A 152 6.94 -11.34 5.49
C ARG A 152 5.70 -11.90 4.81
N THR A 153 4.53 -11.73 5.40
CA THR A 153 3.26 -12.23 4.85
C THR A 153 2.71 -11.36 3.73
N ILE A 154 3.26 -10.16 3.51
CA ILE A 154 2.73 -9.20 2.52
C ILE A 154 2.63 -9.82 1.13
N LEU A 155 3.64 -10.59 0.71
CA LEU A 155 3.68 -11.21 -0.62
C LEU A 155 2.81 -12.46 -0.72
N ALA A 156 2.54 -13.12 0.41
CA ALA A 156 1.66 -14.29 0.46
C ALA A 156 0.18 -13.89 0.50
N GLU A 157 -0.12 -12.64 0.89
CA GLU A 157 -1.45 -12.06 0.92
C GLU A 157 -1.84 -11.38 -0.40
N LEU A 158 -0.90 -11.18 -1.35
CA LEU A 158 -1.19 -10.64 -2.67
C LEU A 158 -2.00 -11.64 -3.50
N THR A 159 -3.00 -11.12 -4.22
CA THR A 159 -3.71 -11.89 -5.23
C THR A 159 -2.80 -12.17 -6.44
N PRO A 160 -3.06 -13.23 -7.23
CA PRO A 160 -2.20 -13.57 -8.37
C PRO A 160 -2.11 -12.44 -9.41
N GLY A 161 -3.18 -11.66 -9.62
CA GLY A 161 -3.17 -10.50 -10.51
C GLY A 161 -2.25 -9.38 -10.02
N GLU A 162 -2.26 -9.10 -8.70
CA GLU A 162 -1.38 -8.11 -8.10
C GLU A 162 0.10 -8.54 -8.17
N ALA A 163 0.37 -9.84 -7.97
CA ALA A 163 1.70 -10.42 -8.08
C ALA A 163 2.26 -10.32 -9.52
N GLU A 164 1.42 -10.59 -10.52
CA GLU A 164 1.77 -10.45 -11.93
C GLU A 164 2.05 -8.98 -12.30
N SER A 165 1.18 -8.07 -11.86
CA SER A 165 1.36 -6.63 -12.08
C SER A 165 2.67 -6.12 -11.45
N LEU A 166 2.97 -6.55 -10.22
CA LEU A 166 4.21 -6.21 -9.53
C LEU A 166 5.46 -6.72 -10.28
N LEU A 167 5.41 -7.94 -10.81
CA LEU A 167 6.50 -8.53 -11.59
C LEU A 167 6.69 -7.83 -12.93
N ARG A 168 5.59 -7.51 -13.63
CA ARG A 168 5.65 -6.74 -14.87
C ARG A 168 6.36 -5.40 -14.66
N VAL A 169 5.99 -4.66 -13.62
CA VAL A 169 6.68 -3.41 -13.27
C VAL A 169 8.16 -3.68 -12.95
N ALA A 170 8.47 -4.75 -12.22
CA ALA A 170 9.85 -5.12 -11.90
C ALA A 170 10.70 -5.46 -13.15
N THR A 171 10.10 -6.06 -14.19
CA THR A 171 10.80 -6.38 -15.46
C THR A 171 11.12 -5.15 -16.30
N GLU A 172 10.38 -4.05 -16.14
CA GLU A 172 10.62 -2.80 -16.87
C GLU A 172 11.69 -1.90 -16.23
N LEU A 173 12.26 -2.30 -15.09
CA LEU A 173 13.28 -1.54 -14.37
C LEU A 173 14.66 -1.67 -15.02
N ALA A 174 15.56 -0.74 -14.67
CA ALA A 174 16.96 -0.78 -15.12
C ALA A 174 17.77 -1.97 -14.56
N GLU A 175 17.40 -2.49 -13.38
CA GLU A 175 18.01 -3.67 -12.74
C GLU A 175 16.94 -4.74 -12.39
N PRO A 176 16.36 -5.42 -13.39
CA PRO A 176 15.20 -6.30 -13.17
C PRO A 176 15.60 -7.55 -12.36
N GLU A 177 16.74 -8.16 -12.66
CA GLU A 177 17.20 -9.41 -12.01
C GLU A 177 17.29 -9.26 -10.49
N ARG A 178 17.86 -8.15 -10.01
CA ARG A 178 18.07 -7.92 -8.59
C ARG A 178 16.74 -7.75 -7.84
N MET A 179 15.78 -7.06 -8.44
CA MET A 179 14.46 -6.85 -7.86
C MET A 179 13.63 -8.13 -7.88
N ILE A 180 13.63 -8.83 -9.01
CA ILE A 180 12.88 -10.08 -9.20
C ILE A 180 13.40 -11.17 -8.25
N ASN A 181 14.71 -11.38 -8.18
CA ASN A 181 15.30 -12.36 -7.26
C ASN A 181 14.92 -12.05 -5.80
N LEU A 182 14.90 -10.77 -5.42
CA LEU A 182 14.51 -10.35 -4.08
C LEU A 182 13.03 -10.66 -3.78
N LEU A 183 12.13 -10.45 -4.75
CA LEU A 183 10.70 -10.76 -4.62
C LEU A 183 10.45 -12.28 -4.57
N LEU A 184 11.16 -13.06 -5.40
CA LEU A 184 11.08 -14.51 -5.43
C LEU A 184 11.63 -15.15 -4.14
N GLU A 185 12.81 -14.73 -3.68
CA GLU A 185 13.39 -15.13 -2.39
C GLU A 185 12.45 -14.84 -1.22
N ALA A 186 11.70 -13.74 -1.32
CA ALA A 186 10.74 -13.33 -0.31
C ALA A 186 9.43 -14.11 -0.35
N GLY A 187 9.25 -15.01 -1.33
CA GLY A 187 8.13 -15.94 -1.40
C GLY A 187 6.97 -15.48 -2.26
N LEU A 188 7.18 -14.58 -3.23
CA LEU A 188 6.17 -14.24 -4.23
C LEU A 188 5.81 -15.51 -5.04
N ARG A 189 4.54 -15.93 -4.95
CA ARG A 189 4.04 -17.10 -5.69
C ARG A 189 3.53 -16.64 -7.05
N ILE A 190 4.22 -17.09 -8.10
CA ILE A 190 3.72 -16.97 -9.48
C ILE A 190 2.98 -18.27 -9.76
N GLU A 191 1.67 -18.22 -9.97
CA GLU A 191 0.96 -19.39 -10.50
C GLU A 191 1.46 -19.64 -11.93
N ALA A 192 2.04 -20.82 -12.13
CA ALA A 192 2.57 -21.29 -13.39
C ALA A 192 1.41 -21.58 -14.35
N GLY A 193 0.89 -20.54 -14.99
CA GLY A 193 -0.15 -20.70 -15.98
C GLY A 193 -0.63 -19.36 -16.47
N LEU A 194 0.12 -18.75 -17.39
CA LEU A 194 -0.40 -18.06 -18.59
C LEU A 194 0.80 -17.52 -19.41
N ARG A 195 1.04 -18.19 -20.54
CA ARG A 195 1.86 -17.84 -21.71
C ARG A 195 2.77 -16.62 -21.60
N LEU A 196 3.98 -16.84 -21.09
CA LEU A 196 5.14 -15.99 -21.35
C LEU A 196 5.71 -16.33 -22.73
N ASP A 197 5.03 -15.95 -23.81
CA ASP A 197 5.59 -16.14 -25.16
C ASP A 197 6.73 -15.14 -25.47
N GLN A 198 7.16 -14.28 -24.53
CA GLN A 198 8.26 -13.32 -24.73
C GLN A 198 9.12 -13.02 -23.49
N VAL A 199 9.19 -13.90 -22.48
CA VAL A 199 10.18 -13.71 -21.40
C VAL A 199 11.03 -14.96 -21.30
N ASP A 200 12.31 -14.77 -21.60
CA ASP A 200 13.34 -15.80 -21.73
C ASP A 200 13.20 -16.91 -20.67
N GLU A 201 12.94 -18.11 -21.18
CA GLU A 201 12.87 -19.40 -20.51
C GLU A 201 14.17 -19.80 -19.76
N GLU A 202 15.16 -18.91 -19.74
CA GLU A 202 16.49 -19.05 -19.15
C GLU A 202 16.56 -18.44 -17.73
N LEU A 203 15.83 -17.35 -17.45
CA LEU A 203 15.81 -16.71 -16.12
C LEU A 203 15.02 -17.52 -15.08
N VAL A 204 13.94 -18.17 -15.49
CA VAL A 204 13.10 -19.00 -14.61
C VAL A 204 13.76 -20.35 -14.29
N ARG A 205 14.57 -20.88 -15.22
CA ARG A 205 15.37 -22.11 -15.01
C ARG A 205 16.53 -21.86 -14.05
N ASN A 206 17.26 -20.76 -14.23
CA ASN A 206 18.44 -20.45 -13.42
C ASN A 206 18.07 -20.14 -11.95
N GLY A 207 16.92 -19.50 -11.68
CA GLY A 207 16.45 -19.26 -10.32
C GLY A 207 15.97 -20.52 -9.57
N MET A 208 15.49 -21.54 -10.30
CA MET A 208 15.03 -22.80 -9.72
C MET A 208 16.16 -23.80 -9.45
N ASP A 209 17.24 -23.75 -10.24
CA ASP A 209 18.41 -24.61 -10.03
C ASP A 209 19.34 -24.08 -8.92
N GLU A 210 19.38 -22.76 -8.68
CA GLU A 210 20.18 -22.17 -7.58
C GLU A 210 19.67 -22.54 -6.17
N LEU A 211 18.41 -22.94 -6.02
CA LEU A 211 17.85 -23.43 -4.76
C LEU A 211 18.23 -24.88 -4.42
N ARG A 212 18.82 -25.64 -5.37
CA ARG A 212 19.22 -27.05 -5.15
C ARG A 212 20.73 -27.27 -5.02
N VAL A 213 21.55 -26.23 -5.18
CA VAL A 213 23.03 -26.38 -5.18
C VAL A 213 23.73 -25.57 -4.07
N ALA A 214 23.02 -24.75 -3.30
CA ALA A 214 23.58 -24.06 -2.12
C ALA A 214 23.76 -24.95 -0.87
N GLU A 215 23.93 -26.26 -1.07
CA GLU A 215 24.37 -27.23 -0.07
C GLU A 215 25.72 -27.84 -0.50
N ALA A 216 26.71 -26.99 -0.82
CA ALA A 216 28.10 -27.41 -0.94
C ALA A 216 29.04 -26.26 -0.54
N SER A 217 29.85 -26.58 0.45
CA SER A 217 30.79 -25.73 1.17
C SER A 217 31.87 -25.08 0.27
N ASP A 218 32.10 -23.79 0.50
CA ASP A 218 33.40 -23.19 0.86
C ASP A 218 34.64 -23.62 0.06
N ARG A 219 35.22 -22.69 -0.72
CA ARG A 219 36.68 -22.47 -0.83
C ARG A 219 37.08 -21.31 -1.75
N PHE A 220 37.73 -20.33 -1.11
CA PHE A 220 38.99 -19.68 -1.50
C PHE A 220 39.08 -18.74 -2.73
N ALA A 221 39.65 -17.58 -2.41
CA ALA A 221 39.97 -16.46 -3.26
C ALA A 221 41.09 -16.71 -4.29
N SER A 222 41.19 -15.75 -5.22
CA SER A 222 42.35 -15.39 -6.06
C SER A 222 42.68 -16.30 -7.24
N VAL A 223 42.51 -15.79 -8.47
CA VAL A 223 43.59 -15.62 -9.49
C VAL A 223 43.20 -14.46 -10.45
N LEU A 224 43.78 -13.30 -10.16
CA LEU A 224 44.28 -12.22 -11.03
C LEU A 224 44.08 -12.30 -12.56
N GLY A 225 43.82 -11.13 -13.19
CA GLY A 225 44.22 -10.94 -14.60
C GLY A 225 43.71 -9.72 -15.36
N LEU A 226 44.01 -8.51 -14.89
CA LEU A 226 44.10 -7.21 -15.63
C LEU A 226 44.07 -7.24 -17.18
N ARG A 227 43.34 -6.30 -17.80
CA ARG A 227 43.98 -5.17 -18.52
C ARG A 227 43.03 -4.05 -19.00
N ASP A 228 43.53 -2.85 -18.76
CA ASP A 228 43.17 -1.52 -19.25
C ASP A 228 43.06 -1.38 -20.77
N SER A 229 42.16 -0.50 -21.21
CA SER A 229 42.50 0.67 -22.04
C SER A 229 41.27 1.56 -22.30
N GLY A 230 41.27 2.79 -21.77
CA GLY A 230 40.60 3.94 -22.41
C GLY A 230 41.64 4.82 -23.13
N PRO A 231 41.37 6.09 -23.52
CA PRO A 231 40.07 6.78 -23.60
C PRO A 231 39.92 7.73 -24.83
N SER A 232 38.81 8.50 -24.85
CA SER A 232 38.68 9.90 -25.36
C SER A 232 38.20 10.18 -26.79
N THR A 233 37.09 10.93 -26.93
CA THR A 233 36.99 12.38 -27.34
C THR A 233 35.50 12.79 -27.34
N ALA A 234 35.03 13.74 -26.51
CA ALA A 234 34.78 15.18 -26.80
C ALA A 234 33.73 15.41 -27.93
N GLU A 235 32.66 16.21 -27.85
CA GLU A 235 32.25 17.36 -27.02
C GLU A 235 30.72 17.65 -27.19
N ASP A 236 30.23 18.54 -26.32
CA ASP A 236 28.88 18.95 -25.86
C ASP A 236 28.17 20.00 -26.79
N PRO A 237 27.18 20.85 -26.41
CA PRO A 237 25.93 20.75 -25.60
C PRO A 237 24.69 21.39 -26.30
N ARG A 238 23.47 21.20 -25.75
CA ARG A 238 22.46 22.29 -25.66
C ARG A 238 21.39 22.05 -24.57
N ILE A 239 21.44 22.95 -23.60
CA ILE A 239 20.67 23.17 -22.37
C ILE A 239 19.19 23.47 -22.61
N THR A 240 18.28 22.97 -21.75
CA THR A 240 17.34 23.81 -20.97
C THR A 240 16.92 23.16 -19.64
N LYS A 241 17.59 23.64 -18.58
CA LYS A 241 17.06 24.14 -17.29
C LYS A 241 16.13 23.24 -16.44
N GLY A 242 16.73 22.72 -15.37
CA GLY A 242 16.03 22.26 -14.19
C GLY A 242 15.37 23.38 -13.39
N HIS A 243 14.32 23.01 -12.67
CA HIS A 243 13.87 23.69 -11.47
C HIS A 243 13.80 22.63 -10.36
N GLY A 244 14.65 22.78 -9.36
CA GLY A 244 14.56 21.99 -8.15
C GLY A 244 13.24 22.27 -7.45
N HIS A 245 12.44 21.24 -7.21
CA HIS A 245 11.24 21.36 -6.42
C HIS A 245 11.48 20.83 -5.00
N ARG A 246 11.60 21.77 -4.06
CA ARG A 246 11.18 21.56 -2.67
C ARG A 246 9.74 21.01 -2.67
N PRO A 247 9.35 20.15 -1.71
CA PRO A 247 7.97 19.71 -1.60
C PRO A 247 7.10 20.93 -1.28
N ARG A 248 6.30 21.36 -2.27
CA ARG A 248 5.26 22.39 -2.11
C ARG A 248 4.07 21.72 -1.45
N VAL A 249 3.52 22.37 -0.42
CA VAL A 249 2.24 21.96 0.18
C VAL A 249 1.17 22.17 -0.90
N ALA A 250 0.55 21.09 -1.36
CA ALA A 250 -0.48 21.11 -2.40
C ALA A 250 -1.66 21.98 -1.96
N THR A 251 -2.00 22.97 -2.79
CA THR A 251 -3.19 23.80 -2.61
C THR A 251 -4.43 23.02 -3.09
N ASP A 252 -5.63 23.41 -2.67
CA ASP A 252 -6.86 22.70 -3.07
C ASP A 252 -7.14 22.81 -4.59
N SER A 253 -6.55 23.79 -5.29
CA SER A 253 -6.56 23.85 -6.76
C SER A 253 -5.67 22.77 -7.41
N ASP A 254 -4.52 22.46 -6.79
CA ASP A 254 -3.58 21.46 -7.32
C ASP A 254 -4.18 20.04 -7.23
N LYS A 255 -5.02 19.78 -6.22
CA LYS A 255 -5.72 18.50 -6.08
C LYS A 255 -6.81 18.29 -7.14
N LEU A 256 -7.50 19.37 -7.53
CA LEU A 256 -8.51 19.33 -8.57
C LEU A 256 -7.87 19.01 -9.92
N GLU A 257 -6.74 19.66 -10.22
CA GLU A 257 -5.98 19.43 -11.45
C GLU A 257 -5.44 18.01 -11.54
N LEU A 258 -4.93 17.45 -10.43
CA LEU A 258 -4.44 16.07 -10.39
C LEU A 258 -5.55 15.03 -10.54
N GLY A 259 -6.74 15.30 -10.01
CA GLY A 259 -7.94 14.48 -10.22
C GLY A 259 -8.39 14.45 -11.68
N GLU A 260 -8.40 15.61 -12.34
CA GLU A 260 -8.69 15.71 -13.78
C GLU A 260 -7.67 14.95 -14.62
N GLN A 261 -6.38 15.08 -14.30
CA GLN A 261 -5.31 14.33 -14.98
C GLN A 261 -5.49 12.82 -14.80
N MET A 262 -5.87 12.35 -13.61
CA MET A 262 -6.12 10.93 -13.34
C MET A 262 -7.27 10.39 -14.21
N LEU A 263 -8.35 11.17 -14.34
CA LEU A 263 -9.47 10.82 -15.21
C LEU A 263 -9.05 10.79 -16.68
N MET A 264 -8.22 11.74 -17.11
CA MET A 264 -7.70 11.78 -18.48
C MET A 264 -6.78 10.60 -18.78
N ALA A 265 -5.84 10.28 -17.89
CA ALA A 265 -4.93 9.15 -17.99
C ALA A 265 -5.69 7.82 -18.06
N ALA A 266 -6.70 7.65 -17.21
CA ALA A 266 -7.56 6.47 -17.22
C ALA A 266 -8.38 6.34 -18.52
N ARG A 267 -8.82 7.47 -19.09
CA ARG A 267 -9.57 7.53 -20.35
C ARG A 267 -8.73 7.22 -21.59
N ILE A 268 -7.43 7.51 -21.57
CA ILE A 268 -6.52 7.16 -22.67
C ILE A 268 -5.90 5.76 -22.50
N GLY A 269 -6.03 5.17 -21.31
CA GLY A 269 -5.46 3.86 -21.01
C GLY A 269 -3.99 3.90 -20.62
N ASP A 270 -3.47 5.06 -20.21
CA ASP A 270 -2.08 5.20 -19.81
C ASP A 270 -1.90 4.69 -18.38
N LEU A 271 -1.53 3.43 -18.28
CA LEU A 271 -1.31 2.73 -17.01
C LEU A 271 -0.21 3.41 -16.17
N LYS A 272 0.84 3.93 -16.81
CA LYS A 272 1.99 4.51 -16.12
C LYS A 272 1.61 5.84 -15.50
N ASP A 273 0.88 6.67 -16.25
CA ASP A 273 0.39 7.95 -15.74
C ASP A 273 -0.66 7.75 -14.64
N VAL A 274 -1.56 6.77 -14.77
CA VAL A 274 -2.52 6.42 -13.71
C VAL A 274 -1.80 6.02 -12.41
N GLU A 275 -0.77 5.18 -12.51
CA GLU A 275 0.03 4.78 -11.34
C GLU A 275 0.80 5.98 -10.76
N LEU A 276 1.47 6.77 -11.60
CA LEU A 276 2.25 7.93 -11.18
C LEU A 276 1.37 8.95 -10.46
N LEU A 277 0.23 9.32 -11.04
CA LEU A 277 -0.71 10.27 -10.46
C LEU A 277 -1.25 9.77 -9.13
N PHE A 278 -1.53 8.48 -9.01
CA PHE A 278 -1.90 7.87 -7.73
C PHE A 278 -0.80 8.03 -6.67
N LEU A 279 0.46 7.78 -7.05
CA LEU A 279 1.62 7.92 -6.15
C LEU A 279 1.90 9.39 -5.77
N GLU A 280 1.63 10.34 -6.66
CA GLU A 280 1.72 11.79 -6.39
C GLU A 280 0.63 12.28 -5.45
N GLY A 281 -0.42 11.48 -5.24
CA GLY A 281 -1.50 11.77 -4.31
C GLY A 281 -2.77 12.26 -4.97
N ALA A 282 -2.99 11.92 -6.25
CA ALA A 282 -4.26 12.15 -6.92
C ALA A 282 -5.40 11.54 -6.10
N ASP A 283 -6.48 12.30 -5.96
CA ASP A 283 -7.70 11.75 -5.39
C ASP A 283 -8.33 10.80 -6.40
N ILE A 284 -8.13 9.50 -6.21
CA ILE A 284 -8.69 8.45 -7.07
C ILE A 284 -10.21 8.38 -7.03
N SER A 285 -10.83 8.99 -6.02
CA SER A 285 -12.28 9.11 -5.90
C SER A 285 -12.82 10.37 -6.60
N TYR A 286 -11.94 11.18 -7.18
CA TYR A 286 -12.33 12.32 -8.01
C TYR A 286 -13.28 11.86 -9.11
N CYS A 287 -14.29 12.70 -9.36
CA CYS A 287 -15.22 12.52 -10.46
C CYS A 287 -15.47 13.84 -11.17
N ASP A 288 -15.81 13.75 -12.45
CA ASP A 288 -16.18 14.93 -13.24
C ASP A 288 -17.60 15.42 -12.93
N GLN A 289 -18.06 16.42 -13.67
CA GLN A 289 -19.41 16.99 -13.53
C GLN A 289 -20.56 16.00 -13.79
N TYR A 290 -20.27 14.84 -14.41
CA TYR A 290 -21.23 13.76 -14.65
C TYR A 290 -21.10 12.64 -13.62
N GLY A 291 -20.26 12.80 -12.60
CA GLY A 291 -19.98 11.76 -11.61
C GLY A 291 -19.14 10.62 -12.16
N LEU A 292 -18.48 10.78 -13.31
CA LEU A 292 -17.60 9.76 -13.85
C LEU A 292 -16.26 9.78 -13.10
N THR A 293 -15.91 8.64 -12.53
CA THR A 293 -14.58 8.41 -11.92
C THR A 293 -13.58 7.89 -12.95
N ALA A 294 -12.31 7.81 -12.57
CA ALA A 294 -11.28 7.14 -13.38
C ALA A 294 -11.69 5.70 -13.76
N LEU A 295 -12.34 4.97 -12.85
CA LEU A 295 -12.82 3.61 -13.10
C LEU A 295 -13.91 3.56 -14.16
N HIS A 296 -14.85 4.50 -14.14
CA HIS A 296 -15.87 4.65 -15.18
C HIS A 296 -15.25 4.94 -16.55
N ALA A 297 -14.27 5.86 -16.58
CA ALA A 297 -13.59 6.26 -17.81
C ALA A 297 -12.76 5.12 -18.43
N ALA A 298 -12.03 4.36 -17.61
CA ALA A 298 -11.29 3.19 -18.08
C ALA A 298 -12.23 2.06 -18.51
N ALA A 299 -13.34 1.85 -17.79
CA ALA A 299 -14.32 0.81 -18.10
C ALA A 299 -14.99 1.04 -19.45
N ILE A 300 -15.50 2.25 -19.74
CA ILE A 300 -16.16 2.54 -21.03
C ILE A 300 -15.21 2.45 -22.22
N LYS A 301 -13.90 2.66 -21.99
CA LYS A 301 -12.87 2.56 -23.03
C LYS A 301 -12.29 1.15 -23.16
N GLY A 302 -12.64 0.24 -22.25
CA GLY A 302 -12.16 -1.13 -22.27
C GLY A 302 -10.67 -1.27 -21.93
N HIS A 303 -10.12 -0.33 -21.16
CA HIS A 303 -8.72 -0.37 -20.71
C HIS A 303 -8.58 -1.30 -19.50
N LYS A 304 -8.69 -2.61 -19.73
CA LYS A 304 -8.74 -3.65 -18.70
C LYS A 304 -7.62 -3.53 -17.66
N GLU A 305 -6.39 -3.26 -18.07
CA GLU A 305 -5.23 -3.16 -17.18
C GLU A 305 -5.37 -1.96 -16.22
N VAL A 306 -5.88 -0.84 -16.73
CA VAL A 306 -6.16 0.35 -15.92
C VAL A 306 -7.31 0.09 -14.96
N VAL A 307 -8.38 -0.56 -15.43
CA VAL A 307 -9.52 -0.94 -14.58
C VAL A 307 -9.03 -1.85 -13.45
N LEU A 308 -8.18 -2.84 -13.75
CA LEU A 308 -7.61 -3.76 -12.74
C LEU A 308 -6.79 -2.98 -11.70
N MET A 309 -5.88 -2.11 -12.14
CA MET A 309 -5.07 -1.28 -11.24
C MET A 309 -5.93 -0.39 -10.33
N LEU A 310 -6.98 0.23 -10.87
CA LEU A 310 -7.90 1.07 -10.10
C LEU A 310 -8.68 0.24 -9.06
N VAL A 311 -9.11 -0.97 -9.40
CA VAL A 311 -9.74 -1.89 -8.44
C VAL A 311 -8.75 -2.28 -7.33
N GLU A 312 -7.49 -2.55 -7.68
CA GLU A 312 -6.42 -2.83 -6.70
C GLU A 312 -6.13 -1.63 -5.78
N PHE A 313 -6.29 -0.40 -6.26
CA PHE A 313 -6.22 0.82 -5.42
C PHE A 313 -7.43 0.99 -4.50
N GLY A 314 -8.41 0.09 -4.58
CA GLY A 314 -9.57 0.04 -3.69
C GLY A 314 -10.72 0.92 -4.15
N LEU A 315 -10.85 1.21 -5.45
CA LEU A 315 -12.02 1.90 -5.97
C LEU A 315 -13.27 1.03 -5.85
N ASP A 316 -14.39 1.68 -5.52
CA ASP A 316 -15.67 1.02 -5.40
C ASP A 316 -16.23 0.63 -6.77
N LEU A 317 -16.34 -0.68 -7.00
CA LEU A 317 -16.95 -1.29 -8.19
C LEU A 317 -18.43 -0.94 -8.33
N GLU A 318 -19.08 -0.50 -7.25
CA GLU A 318 -20.50 -0.10 -7.22
C GLU A 318 -20.67 1.41 -7.17
N SER A 319 -19.59 2.18 -7.38
CA SER A 319 -19.67 3.64 -7.56
C SER A 319 -20.64 3.99 -8.69
N ARG A 320 -21.36 5.12 -8.56
CA ARG A 320 -22.43 5.49 -9.50
C ARG A 320 -22.22 6.87 -10.08
N ASP A 321 -22.33 6.96 -11.41
CA ASP A 321 -22.38 8.23 -12.13
C ASP A 321 -23.72 8.99 -11.92
N SER A 322 -23.87 10.14 -12.57
CA SER A 322 -25.07 10.97 -12.49
C SER A 322 -26.35 10.28 -12.99
N GLU A 323 -26.25 9.25 -13.82
CA GLU A 323 -27.37 8.45 -14.32
C GLU A 323 -27.55 7.13 -13.54
N GLY A 324 -26.72 6.92 -12.51
CA GLY A 324 -26.72 5.74 -11.67
C GLY A 324 -26.04 4.52 -12.30
N HIS A 325 -25.32 4.70 -13.39
CA HIS A 325 -24.51 3.65 -13.98
C HIS A 325 -23.32 3.34 -13.08
N ALA A 326 -23.12 2.06 -12.82
CA ALA A 326 -21.89 1.52 -12.26
C ALA A 326 -20.84 1.28 -13.37
N PRO A 327 -19.54 1.15 -13.04
CA PRO A 327 -18.49 0.81 -14.00
C PRO A 327 -18.84 -0.36 -14.92
N LEU A 328 -19.52 -1.39 -14.41
CA LEU A 328 -19.96 -2.54 -15.21
C LEU A 328 -20.94 -2.18 -16.34
N HIS A 329 -21.87 -1.24 -16.10
CA HIS A 329 -22.77 -0.76 -17.15
C HIS A 329 -21.97 -0.09 -18.26
N LEU A 330 -20.99 0.73 -17.88
CA LEU A 330 -20.17 1.46 -18.84
C LEU A 330 -19.21 0.54 -19.60
N ALA A 331 -18.67 -0.51 -18.98
CA ALA A 331 -17.90 -1.54 -19.67
C ALA A 331 -18.74 -2.26 -20.75
N VAL A 332 -20.00 -2.57 -20.44
CA VAL A 332 -20.94 -3.13 -21.42
C VAL A 332 -21.20 -2.14 -22.55
N VAL A 333 -21.43 -0.86 -22.24
CA VAL A 333 -21.60 0.20 -23.25
C VAL A 333 -20.37 0.31 -24.16
N GLY A 334 -19.17 0.17 -23.58
CA GLY A 334 -17.90 0.15 -24.30
C GLY A 334 -17.70 -1.08 -25.20
N GLY A 335 -18.50 -2.15 -25.02
CA GLY A 335 -18.45 -3.35 -25.86
C GLY A 335 -17.20 -4.22 -25.66
N ASN A 336 -16.45 -4.05 -24.58
CA ASN A 336 -15.25 -4.82 -24.31
C ASN A 336 -15.55 -5.97 -23.34
N LEU A 337 -15.71 -7.19 -23.88
CA LEU A 337 -15.99 -8.39 -23.10
C LEU A 337 -14.94 -8.63 -22.01
N GLU A 338 -13.64 -8.52 -22.30
CA GLU A 338 -12.60 -8.81 -21.31
C GLU A 338 -12.67 -7.89 -20.08
N THR A 339 -13.05 -6.62 -20.29
CA THR A 339 -13.26 -5.67 -19.20
C THR A 339 -14.49 -6.02 -18.37
N VAL A 340 -15.57 -6.46 -19.03
CA VAL A 340 -16.80 -6.96 -18.37
C VAL A 340 -16.50 -8.19 -17.52
N GLU A 341 -15.78 -9.18 -18.08
CA GLU A 341 -15.38 -10.38 -17.38
C GLU A 341 -14.56 -10.05 -16.14
N MET A 342 -13.57 -9.16 -16.27
CA MET A 342 -12.68 -8.79 -15.18
C MET A 342 -13.45 -8.10 -14.03
N LEU A 343 -14.35 -7.15 -14.34
CA LEU A 343 -15.15 -6.47 -13.31
C LEU A 343 -16.02 -7.47 -12.54
N ILE A 344 -16.65 -8.43 -13.22
CA ILE A 344 -17.49 -9.45 -12.59
C ILE A 344 -16.65 -10.41 -11.74
N GLN A 345 -15.48 -10.82 -12.22
CA GLN A 345 -14.54 -11.65 -11.45
C GLN A 345 -14.08 -10.96 -10.16
N ASN A 346 -13.96 -9.63 -10.17
CA ASN A 346 -13.62 -8.82 -9.00
C ASN A 346 -14.82 -8.45 -8.11
N GLY A 347 -16.01 -9.00 -8.40
CA GLY A 347 -17.18 -8.89 -7.52
C GLY A 347 -18.17 -7.78 -7.87
N ALA A 348 -18.09 -7.19 -9.07
CA ALA A 348 -19.12 -6.27 -9.53
C ALA A 348 -20.48 -6.97 -9.63
N ASN A 349 -21.55 -6.27 -9.24
CA ASN A 349 -22.90 -6.80 -9.25
C ASN A 349 -23.44 -6.90 -10.69
N VAL A 350 -23.51 -8.13 -11.21
CA VAL A 350 -24.04 -8.47 -12.55
C VAL A 350 -25.45 -7.90 -12.77
N ASN A 351 -26.25 -7.81 -11.69
CA ASN A 351 -27.64 -7.35 -11.68
C ASN A 351 -27.80 -5.90 -11.21
N ALA A 352 -26.72 -5.11 -11.24
CA ALA A 352 -26.78 -3.69 -10.89
C ALA A 352 -27.84 -2.97 -11.74
N LYS A 353 -28.52 -1.99 -11.14
CA LYS A 353 -29.58 -1.20 -11.80
C LYS A 353 -29.20 0.27 -11.82
N SER A 354 -29.26 0.88 -13.00
CA SER A 354 -29.17 2.34 -13.17
C SER A 354 -30.38 3.07 -12.58
N LYS A 355 -30.41 4.41 -12.62
CA LYS A 355 -31.60 5.19 -12.19
C LYS A 355 -32.84 4.88 -13.03
N SER A 356 -32.66 4.55 -14.31
CA SER A 356 -33.75 4.13 -15.20
C SER A 356 -34.14 2.66 -15.02
N GLY A 357 -33.46 1.92 -14.15
CA GLY A 357 -33.69 0.50 -13.91
C GLY A 357 -33.04 -0.42 -14.96
N ALA A 358 -32.24 0.12 -15.87
CA ALA A 358 -31.50 -0.67 -16.85
C ALA A 358 -30.41 -1.50 -16.15
N THR A 359 -30.31 -2.78 -16.52
CA THR A 359 -29.26 -3.69 -16.08
C THR A 359 -28.16 -3.80 -17.13
N PRO A 360 -26.94 -4.28 -16.77
CA PRO A 360 -25.91 -4.61 -17.75
C PRO A 360 -26.42 -5.54 -18.87
N LEU A 361 -27.23 -6.56 -18.53
CA LEU A 361 -27.83 -7.46 -19.53
C LEU A 361 -28.78 -6.73 -20.48
N TYR A 362 -29.63 -5.83 -19.96
CA TYR A 362 -30.51 -5.02 -20.80
C TYR A 362 -29.70 -4.12 -21.74
N MET A 363 -28.59 -3.54 -21.29
CA MET A 363 -27.73 -2.71 -22.15
C MET A 363 -27.03 -3.53 -23.22
N ALA A 364 -26.47 -4.70 -22.89
CA ALA A 364 -25.80 -5.59 -23.84
C ALA A 364 -26.75 -6.03 -24.95
N THR A 365 -27.97 -6.45 -24.58
CA THR A 365 -29.02 -6.86 -25.53
C THR A 365 -29.50 -5.70 -26.39
N ALA A 366 -29.68 -4.50 -25.81
CA ALA A 366 -30.08 -3.31 -26.57
C ALA A 366 -29.01 -2.84 -27.57
N MET A 367 -27.73 -3.11 -27.29
CA MET A 367 -26.60 -2.78 -28.18
C MET A 367 -26.26 -3.88 -29.19
N GLY A 368 -26.82 -5.09 -29.02
CA GLY A 368 -26.54 -6.24 -29.89
C GLY A 368 -25.17 -6.87 -29.66
N TYR A 369 -24.63 -6.78 -28.44
CA TYR A 369 -23.38 -7.45 -28.06
C TYR A 369 -23.70 -8.87 -27.59
N ASP A 370 -23.80 -9.79 -28.55
CA ASP A 370 -24.23 -11.17 -28.32
C ASP A 370 -23.28 -11.93 -27.38
N ASP A 371 -21.97 -11.74 -27.54
CA ASP A 371 -20.92 -12.33 -26.70
C ASP A 371 -21.01 -11.88 -25.23
N ILE A 372 -21.18 -10.58 -25.01
CA ILE A 372 -21.39 -10.01 -23.67
C ILE A 372 -22.72 -10.47 -23.08
N THR A 373 -23.76 -10.55 -23.90
CA THR A 373 -25.09 -11.01 -23.49
C THR A 373 -25.04 -12.47 -23.01
N GLU A 374 -24.44 -13.35 -23.81
CA GLU A 374 -24.26 -14.76 -23.44
C GLU A 374 -23.42 -14.91 -22.16
N PHE A 375 -22.33 -14.14 -22.05
CA PHE A 375 -21.51 -14.14 -20.85
C PHE A 375 -22.31 -13.70 -19.60
N LEU A 376 -23.05 -12.59 -19.66
CA LEU A 376 -23.84 -12.10 -18.54
C LEU A 376 -24.93 -13.10 -18.12
N ILE A 377 -25.62 -13.74 -19.07
CA ILE A 377 -26.59 -14.81 -18.79
C ILE A 377 -25.92 -15.97 -18.05
N SER A 378 -24.71 -16.37 -18.48
CA SER A 378 -23.95 -17.46 -17.83
C SER A 378 -23.55 -17.14 -16.37
N ARG A 379 -23.48 -15.85 -16.01
CA ARG A 379 -23.16 -15.34 -14.67
C ARG A 379 -24.40 -14.97 -13.86
N GLY A 380 -25.60 -15.27 -14.36
CA GLY A 380 -26.88 -15.03 -13.66
C GLY A 380 -27.37 -13.58 -13.73
N GLY A 381 -27.07 -12.89 -14.83
CA GLY A 381 -27.55 -11.54 -15.14
C GLY A 381 -28.97 -11.47 -15.71
#